data_AF-E0S241-F1
#
_entry.id   AF-E0S241-F1
#
_cell.length_a   1.000
_cell.length_b   1.000
_cell.length_c   1.000
_cell.angle_alpha   90.00
_cell.angle_beta   90.00
_cell.angle_gamma   90.00
#
_symmetry.space_group_name_H-M   'P 1'
#
loop_
_entity.id
_entity.type
_entity.pdbx_description
1 polymer ?
#
loop_
_entity_poly.entity_id
_entity_poly.type
_entity_poly.pdbx_seq_one_letter_code
_entity_poly.pdbx_strand_id
1 'polypeptide(L)'
;MEVITYCLVYVSVFLITVSVNYMSGNLVEEYCLPFVVWSTIRIYKFMENYDFTGNALLEPEDTVLYGITCGICLLTRATNAMPLVGGAIVIILVSIRSKAFTNLLKNIMFFVIAMGIVVAPFCIYFLIKGSTAEMFFAMITYNKEYAALRRPWIIESNARDIVRFFHLYFSVFSILLVAVVNWFNRQYAKFAFSFITFGIELFFYMSNDLFVQYPMVCATQVILLCYEIEKLYRNKILIGAKINVPIFIAICTLLFSVGSFCKTAILDDFIAHIFVYGNYSYYCTEPWEELVDMIPDKKEPFVTYGSNDLKPVYVLKDIDPCYKYFSIQPWHSMYDASIAEEIRAQMLSNKAKWILCDEVGRDTILSLNTNYYIYAENGGFSLLECK
;
A
#
# COMPACT_ATOMS: atom_id res chain seq x y z
N MET A 1 -2.05 4.37 -35.32
CA MET A 1 -1.89 2.94 -34.99
C MET A 1 -0.76 2.71 -34.00
N GLU A 2 0.49 3.13 -34.27
CA GLU A 2 1.62 2.91 -33.35
C GLU A 2 1.36 3.39 -31.91
N VAL A 3 0.91 4.64 -31.70
CA VAL A 3 0.63 5.19 -30.36
C VAL A 3 -0.38 4.34 -29.58
N ILE A 4 -1.44 3.88 -30.24
CA ILE A 4 -2.47 3.02 -29.62
C ILE A 4 -1.85 1.68 -29.20
N THR A 5 -1.04 1.08 -30.07
CA THR A 5 -0.33 -0.17 -29.77
C THR A 5 0.60 -0.01 -28.56
N TYR A 6 1.36 1.08 -28.46
CA TYR A 6 2.22 1.33 -27.30
C TYR A 6 1.41 1.53 -26.02
N CYS A 7 0.34 2.32 -26.07
CA CYS A 7 -0.56 2.48 -24.93
C CYS A 7 -1.11 1.13 -24.45
N LEU A 8 -1.57 0.27 -25.36
CA LEU A 8 -2.07 -1.06 -25.01
C LEU A 8 -0.98 -1.93 -24.35
N VAL A 9 0.25 -1.89 -24.85
CA VAL A 9 1.37 -2.64 -24.24
C VAL A 9 1.68 -2.12 -22.83
N TYR A 10 1.84 -0.81 -22.65
CA TYR A 10 2.13 -0.22 -21.34
C TYR A 10 1.02 -0.49 -20.32
N VAL A 11 -0.25 -0.35 -20.73
CA VAL A 11 -1.40 -0.66 -19.89
C VAL A 11 -1.41 -2.15 -19.54
N SER A 12 -1.16 -3.04 -20.50
CA SER A 12 -1.13 -4.49 -20.25
C SER A 12 -0.03 -4.87 -19.26
N VAL A 13 1.19 -4.36 -19.45
CA VAL A 13 2.31 -4.59 -18.52
C VAL A 13 2.01 -4.05 -17.13
N PHE A 14 1.38 -2.87 -17.04
CA PHE A 14 0.97 -2.29 -15.77
C PHE A 14 -0.05 -3.16 -15.05
N LEU A 15 -1.11 -3.60 -15.74
CA LEU A 15 -2.15 -4.45 -15.17
C LEU A 15 -1.59 -5.80 -14.70
N ILE A 16 -0.73 -6.44 -15.51
CA ILE A 16 -0.03 -7.67 -15.13
C ILE A 16 0.82 -7.42 -13.87
N THR A 17 1.53 -6.30 -13.80
CA THR A 17 2.35 -5.95 -12.63
C THR A 17 1.52 -5.78 -11.37
N VAL A 18 0.43 -5.01 -11.44
CA VAL A 18 -0.46 -4.78 -10.29
C VAL A 18 -1.12 -6.10 -9.85
N SER A 19 -1.49 -6.97 -10.78
CA SER A 19 -2.13 -8.25 -10.46
C SER A 19 -1.25 -9.22 -9.65
N VAL A 20 0.09 -9.08 -9.70
CA VAL A 20 1.00 -9.86 -8.83
C VAL A 20 0.77 -9.57 -7.34
N ASN A 21 0.34 -8.35 -7.02
CA ASN A 21 0.20 -7.85 -5.66
C ASN A 21 -1.27 -7.68 -5.24
N TYR A 22 -2.21 -8.12 -6.09
CA TYR A 22 -3.64 -7.96 -5.87
C TYR A 22 -4.16 -8.99 -4.86
N MET A 23 -4.88 -8.53 -3.84
CA MET A 23 -5.43 -9.37 -2.76
C MET A 23 -6.93 -9.15 -2.61
N SER A 24 -7.69 -9.42 -3.67
CA SER A 24 -9.17 -9.35 -3.70
C SER A 24 -9.79 -7.94 -3.78
N GLY A 25 -8.99 -6.88 -3.95
CA GLY A 25 -9.46 -5.51 -4.15
C GLY A 25 -9.67 -4.72 -2.87
N ASN A 26 -10.04 -3.45 -3.03
CA ASN A 26 -10.24 -2.49 -1.91
C ASN A 26 -8.97 -2.28 -1.08
N LEU A 27 -7.82 -2.37 -1.73
CA LEU A 27 -6.53 -2.12 -1.10
C LEU A 27 -6.23 -0.62 -1.08
N VAL A 28 -5.65 -0.14 0.02
CA VAL A 28 -5.23 1.25 0.13
C VAL A 28 -4.23 1.65 -0.95
N GLU A 29 -3.39 0.71 -1.37
CA GLU A 29 -2.43 0.86 -2.46
C GLU A 29 -3.12 1.19 -3.79
N GLU A 30 -4.27 0.58 -4.09
CA GLU A 30 -5.04 0.82 -5.33
C GLU A 30 -5.52 2.27 -5.41
N TYR A 31 -6.02 2.80 -4.30
CA TYR A 31 -6.50 4.18 -4.21
C TYR A 31 -5.36 5.21 -4.30
N CYS A 32 -4.17 4.87 -3.79
CA CYS A 32 -2.98 5.73 -3.90
C CYS A 32 -2.34 5.68 -5.30
N LEU A 33 -2.50 4.57 -6.01
CA LEU A 33 -1.73 4.25 -7.21
C LEU A 33 -1.80 5.32 -8.32
N PRO A 34 -2.97 5.90 -8.67
CA PRO A 34 -3.04 6.93 -9.73
C PRO A 34 -2.16 8.15 -9.43
N PHE A 35 -2.14 8.57 -8.17
CA PHE A 35 -1.38 9.74 -7.71
C PHE A 35 0.12 9.44 -7.65
N VAL A 36 0.48 8.25 -7.17
CA VAL A 36 1.87 7.78 -7.14
C VAL A 36 2.42 7.63 -8.56
N VAL A 37 1.69 6.96 -9.46
CA VAL A 37 2.07 6.80 -10.87
C VAL A 37 2.32 8.15 -11.53
N TRP A 38 1.38 9.08 -11.42
CA TRP A 38 1.50 10.38 -12.05
C TRP A 38 2.70 11.16 -11.48
N SER A 39 2.83 11.21 -10.15
CA SER A 39 3.95 11.86 -9.49
C SER A 39 5.29 11.28 -9.93
N THR A 40 5.44 9.95 -9.92
CA THR A 40 6.67 9.27 -10.33
C THR A 40 7.02 9.57 -11.79
N ILE A 41 6.05 9.60 -12.71
CA ILE A 41 6.29 9.95 -14.11
C ILE A 41 6.77 11.40 -14.25
N ARG A 42 6.17 12.36 -13.51
CA ARG A 42 6.58 13.77 -13.56
C ARG A 42 7.97 13.99 -12.97
N ILE A 43 8.30 13.31 -11.86
CA ILE A 43 9.66 13.28 -11.31
C ILE A 43 10.63 12.74 -12.35
N TYR A 44 10.30 11.61 -12.99
CA TYR A 44 11.17 11.00 -13.98
C TYR A 44 11.43 11.91 -15.18
N LYS A 45 10.38 12.58 -15.68
CA LYS A 45 10.48 13.57 -16.76
C LYS A 45 11.32 14.78 -16.37
N PHE A 46 11.18 15.27 -15.14
CA PHE A 46 12.05 16.33 -14.62
C PHE A 46 13.53 15.91 -14.67
N MET A 47 13.84 14.66 -14.29
CA MET A 47 15.21 14.13 -14.37
C MET A 47 15.70 13.92 -15.80
N GLU A 48 14.80 13.59 -16.74
CA GLU A 48 15.13 13.44 -18.15
C GLU A 48 15.49 14.79 -18.81
N ASN A 49 14.76 15.84 -18.46
CA ASN A 49 14.96 17.19 -18.97
C ASN A 49 16.05 17.96 -18.22
N TYR A 50 16.65 17.35 -17.18
CA TYR A 50 17.70 17.98 -16.41
C TYR A 50 19.00 18.09 -17.21
N ASP A 51 19.33 19.33 -17.61
CA ASP A 51 20.65 19.67 -18.11
C ASP A 51 21.56 20.18 -16.98
N PHE A 52 22.84 19.78 -17.00
CA PHE A 52 23.84 20.28 -16.06
C PHE A 52 24.22 21.75 -16.30
N THR A 53 23.57 22.41 -17.27
CA THR A 53 23.77 23.83 -17.60
C THR A 53 22.85 24.77 -16.82
N GLY A 54 21.91 24.24 -16.03
CA GLY A 54 21.15 25.00 -15.04
C GLY A 54 19.74 25.42 -15.45
N ASN A 55 19.17 24.83 -16.50
CA ASN A 55 17.85 25.24 -17.02
C ASN A 55 16.65 24.47 -16.47
N ALA A 56 16.86 23.46 -15.63
CA ALA A 56 15.78 22.65 -15.09
C ALA A 56 15.20 23.28 -13.81
N LEU A 57 14.25 24.18 -14.00
CA LEU A 57 13.42 24.72 -12.93
C LEU A 57 12.26 23.77 -12.62
N LEU A 58 11.96 23.59 -11.34
CA LEU A 58 10.82 22.78 -10.93
C LEU A 58 9.53 23.56 -11.17
N GLU A 59 8.57 22.92 -11.83
CA GLU A 59 7.26 23.51 -12.13
C GLU A 59 6.35 23.47 -10.89
N PRO A 60 5.64 24.57 -10.56
CA PRO A 60 4.69 24.57 -9.44
C PRO A 60 3.59 23.51 -9.55
N GLU A 61 3.13 23.21 -10.78
CA GLU A 61 2.10 22.20 -11.03
C GLU A 61 2.56 20.80 -10.56
N ASP A 62 3.84 20.49 -10.75
CA ASP A 62 4.44 19.24 -10.30
C ASP A 62 4.48 19.14 -8.78
N THR A 63 4.88 20.20 -8.10
CA THR A 63 4.94 20.18 -6.64
C THR A 63 3.59 20.21 -5.96
N VAL A 64 2.58 20.82 -6.61
CA VAL A 64 1.18 20.67 -6.20
C VAL A 64 0.75 19.20 -6.29
N LEU A 65 1.04 18.52 -7.40
CA LEU A 65 0.73 17.09 -7.56
C LEU A 65 1.44 16.23 -6.50
N TYR A 66 2.72 16.50 -6.24
CA TYR A 66 3.49 15.78 -5.21
C TYR A 66 2.92 16.01 -3.81
N GLY A 67 2.49 17.24 -3.51
CA GLY A 67 1.85 17.60 -2.24
C GLY A 67 0.51 16.90 -2.04
N ILE A 68 -0.35 16.88 -3.06
CA ILE A 68 -1.61 16.13 -3.05
C ILE A 68 -1.35 14.64 -2.82
N THR A 69 -0.41 14.06 -3.57
CA THR A 69 -0.04 12.65 -3.46
C THR A 69 0.46 12.31 -2.06
N CYS A 70 1.34 13.14 -1.50
CA CYS A 70 1.84 12.96 -0.14
C CYS A 70 0.73 13.10 0.91
N GLY A 71 -0.20 14.04 0.74
CA GLY A 71 -1.36 14.22 1.61
C GLY A 71 -2.29 13.00 1.61
N ILE A 72 -2.59 12.45 0.42
CA ILE A 72 -3.38 11.22 0.29
C ILE A 72 -2.67 10.06 0.97
N CYS A 73 -1.39 9.83 0.67
CA CYS A 73 -0.62 8.78 1.32
C CYS A 73 -0.56 8.98 2.84
N LEU A 74 -0.39 10.20 3.35
CA LEU A 74 -0.34 10.44 4.80
C LEU A 74 -1.65 10.05 5.50
N LEU A 75 -2.80 10.37 4.90
CA LEU A 75 -4.11 10.07 5.47
C LEU A 75 -4.49 8.59 5.38
N THR A 76 -3.92 7.86 4.43
CA THR A 76 -4.25 6.46 4.19
C THR A 76 -3.17 5.49 4.68
N ARG A 77 -1.97 5.58 4.10
CA ARG A 77 -0.78 4.81 4.47
C ARG A 77 0.47 5.55 3.99
N ALA A 78 1.20 6.18 4.91
CA ALA A 78 2.30 7.09 4.57
C ALA A 78 3.41 6.42 3.73
N THR A 79 3.59 5.11 3.91
CA THR A 79 4.60 4.30 3.23
C THR A 79 4.32 4.15 1.73
N ASN A 80 3.08 4.42 1.27
CA ASN A 80 2.74 4.42 -0.16
C ASN A 80 3.42 5.57 -0.91
N ALA A 81 3.92 6.60 -0.22
CA ALA A 81 4.69 7.68 -0.82
C ALA A 81 6.16 7.31 -1.10
N MET A 82 6.61 6.08 -0.81
CA MET A 82 8.02 5.68 -0.95
C MET A 82 8.63 6.01 -2.33
N PRO A 83 7.95 5.76 -3.46
CA PRO A 83 8.50 6.08 -4.79
C PRO A 83 8.77 7.58 -5.01
N LEU A 84 8.13 8.46 -4.23
CA LEU A 84 8.33 9.92 -4.31
C LEU A 84 9.53 10.38 -3.46
N VAL A 85 9.87 9.66 -2.38
CA VAL A 85 10.91 10.10 -1.43
C VAL A 85 12.27 10.20 -2.12
N GLY A 86 12.65 9.18 -2.91
CA GLY A 86 13.89 9.23 -3.69
C GLY A 86 13.89 10.36 -4.73
N GLY A 87 12.73 10.64 -5.33
CA GLY A 87 12.52 11.78 -6.22
C GLY A 87 12.75 13.13 -5.56
N ALA A 88 12.13 13.34 -4.40
CA ALA A 88 12.26 14.58 -3.63
C ALA A 88 13.72 14.85 -3.24
N ILE A 89 14.43 13.83 -2.77
CA ILE A 89 15.86 13.94 -2.42
C ILE A 89 16.67 14.41 -3.63
N VAL A 90 16.49 13.78 -4.79
CA VAL A 90 17.27 14.16 -5.99
C VAL A 90 16.87 15.54 -6.51
N ILE A 91 15.59 15.90 -6.49
CA ILE A 91 15.12 17.25 -6.84
C ILE A 91 15.79 18.31 -5.97
N ILE A 92 15.86 18.07 -4.64
CA ILE A 92 16.52 18.98 -3.70
C ILE A 92 18.02 19.09 -4.03
N LEU A 93 18.71 17.97 -4.20
CA LEU A 93 20.15 17.94 -4.52
C LEU A 93 20.46 18.66 -5.83
N VAL A 94 19.65 18.41 -6.86
CA VAL A 94 19.73 19.08 -8.17
C VAL A 94 19.51 20.58 -8.01
N SER A 95 18.48 20.99 -7.29
CA SER A 95 18.13 22.41 -7.09
C SER A 95 19.23 23.16 -6.32
N ILE A 96 19.84 22.53 -5.31
CA ILE A 96 20.98 23.09 -4.56
C ILE A 96 22.19 23.24 -5.49
N ARG A 97 22.51 22.21 -6.29
CA ARG A 97 23.64 22.24 -7.23
C ARG A 97 23.48 23.32 -8.29
N SER A 98 22.26 23.50 -8.81
CA SER A 98 21.93 24.53 -9.79
C SER A 98 21.73 25.92 -9.17
N LYS A 99 21.91 26.07 -7.85
CA LYS A 99 21.69 27.32 -7.09
C LYS A 99 20.27 27.90 -7.24
N ALA A 100 19.29 27.05 -7.55
CA ALA A 100 17.90 27.44 -7.80
C ALA A 100 17.09 27.59 -6.49
N PHE A 101 17.68 28.18 -5.44
CA PHE A 101 17.11 28.21 -4.09
C PHE A 101 15.73 28.87 -4.02
N THR A 102 15.52 29.96 -4.76
CA THR A 102 14.24 30.67 -4.82
C THR A 102 13.15 29.82 -5.46
N ASN A 103 13.49 29.10 -6.54
CA ASN A 103 12.57 28.17 -7.18
C ASN A 103 12.25 26.98 -6.25
N LEU A 104 13.26 26.44 -5.56
CA LEU A 104 13.07 25.38 -4.58
C LEU A 104 12.15 25.81 -3.44
N LEU A 105 12.40 26.97 -2.81
CA LEU A 105 11.59 27.48 -1.71
C LEU A 105 10.14 27.73 -2.15
N LYS A 106 9.94 28.33 -3.33
CA LYS A 106 8.61 28.53 -3.92
C LYS A 106 7.87 27.20 -4.07
N ASN A 107 8.55 26.17 -4.57
CA ASN A 107 7.97 24.86 -4.77
C ASN A 107 7.72 24.08 -3.47
N ILE A 108 8.56 24.26 -2.43
CA ILE A 108 8.28 23.73 -1.09
C ILE A 108 6.99 24.35 -0.54
N MET A 109 6.76 25.66 -0.73
CA MET A 109 5.51 26.28 -0.31
C MET A 109 4.30 25.69 -1.06
N PHE A 110 4.38 25.52 -2.38
CA PHE A 110 3.30 24.90 -3.16
C PHE A 110 3.02 23.46 -2.71
N PHE A 111 4.06 22.67 -2.47
CA PHE A 111 3.95 21.32 -1.92
C PHE A 111 3.20 21.32 -0.57
N VAL A 112 3.62 22.16 0.38
CA VAL A 112 3.01 22.22 1.72
C VAL A 112 1.56 22.70 1.66
N ILE A 113 1.26 23.71 0.84
CA ILE A 113 -0.11 24.20 0.65
C ILE A 113 -0.99 23.10 0.05
N ALA A 114 -0.52 22.41 -0.99
CA ALA A 114 -1.28 21.37 -1.67
C ALA A 114 -1.53 20.15 -0.75
N MET A 115 -0.52 19.72 0.02
CA MET A 115 -0.68 18.71 1.06
C MET A 115 -1.68 19.16 2.13
N GLY A 116 -1.60 20.43 2.56
CA GLY A 116 -2.51 21.03 3.53
C GLY A 116 -3.97 21.05 3.05
N ILE A 117 -4.23 21.32 1.76
CA ILE A 117 -5.59 21.28 1.19
C ILE A 117 -6.23 19.89 1.34
N VAL A 118 -5.43 18.82 1.21
CA VAL A 118 -5.92 17.44 1.37
C VAL A 118 -6.10 17.07 2.84
N VAL A 119 -5.13 17.42 3.69
CA VAL A 119 -5.08 17.00 5.09
C VAL A 119 -5.97 17.84 6.01
N ALA A 120 -6.08 19.15 5.76
CA ALA A 120 -6.76 20.10 6.64
C ALA A 120 -8.25 19.79 6.87
N PRO A 121 -9.07 19.36 5.88
CA PRO A 121 -10.47 19.02 6.12
C PRO A 121 -10.65 17.96 7.22
N PHE A 122 -9.79 16.95 7.24
CA PHE A 122 -9.81 15.89 8.26
C PHE A 122 -9.35 16.43 9.61
N CYS A 123 -8.25 17.20 9.65
CA CYS A 123 -7.80 17.84 10.89
C CYS A 123 -8.88 18.75 11.49
N ILE A 124 -9.58 19.54 10.67
CA ILE A 124 -10.67 20.41 11.09
C ILE A 124 -11.84 19.57 11.63
N TYR A 125 -12.20 18.48 10.95
CA TYR A 125 -13.24 17.56 11.42
C TYR A 125 -12.92 17.01 12.82
N PHE A 126 -11.72 16.46 13.02
CA PHE A 126 -11.32 15.90 14.32
C PHE A 126 -11.16 16.99 15.40
N LEU A 127 -10.79 18.20 15.02
CA LEU A 127 -10.78 19.36 15.91
C LEU A 127 -12.18 19.72 16.41
N ILE A 128 -13.16 19.79 15.50
CA ILE A 128 -14.56 20.06 15.86
C ILE A 128 -15.13 18.95 16.75
N LYS A 129 -14.70 17.70 16.54
CA LYS A 129 -15.12 16.54 17.35
C LYS A 129 -14.37 16.40 18.69
N GLY A 130 -13.34 17.20 18.94
CA GLY A 130 -12.53 17.09 20.16
C GLY A 130 -11.62 15.85 20.19
N SER A 131 -11.42 15.18 19.06
CA SER A 131 -10.66 13.93 18.92
C SER A 131 -9.31 14.12 18.20
N THR A 132 -8.77 15.34 18.16
CA THR A 132 -7.49 15.65 17.50
C THR A 132 -6.32 14.83 18.05
N ALA A 133 -6.25 14.66 19.36
CA ALA A 133 -5.20 13.88 20.01
C ALA A 133 -5.25 12.41 19.58
N GLU A 134 -6.46 11.82 19.55
CA GLU A 134 -6.66 10.45 19.10
C GLU A 134 -6.31 10.26 17.63
N MET A 135 -6.65 11.23 16.77
CA MET A 135 -6.29 11.22 15.35
C MET A 135 -4.77 11.15 15.16
N PHE A 136 -4.02 12.04 15.81
CA PHE A 136 -2.55 12.04 15.70
C PHE A 136 -1.91 10.81 16.35
N PHE A 137 -2.48 10.34 17.46
CA PHE A 137 -2.05 9.09 18.08
C PHE A 137 -2.18 7.91 17.11
N ALA A 138 -3.36 7.71 16.51
CA ALA A 138 -3.62 6.61 15.58
C ALA A 138 -2.79 6.75 14.29
N MET A 139 -2.66 7.96 13.74
CA MET A 139 -1.96 8.20 12.47
C MET A 139 -0.44 8.09 12.62
N ILE A 140 0.15 8.63 13.69
CA ILE A 140 1.61 8.79 13.81
C ILE A 140 2.17 7.93 14.93
N THR A 141 1.69 8.11 16.17
CA THR A 141 2.30 7.51 17.36
C THR A 141 2.18 5.98 17.34
N TYR A 142 0.97 5.47 17.14
CA TYR A 142 0.70 4.03 17.08
C TYR A 142 1.49 3.36 15.94
N ASN A 143 1.51 3.96 14.74
CA ASN A 143 2.30 3.43 13.62
C ASN A 143 3.80 3.39 13.90
N LYS A 144 4.33 4.35 14.67
CA LYS A 144 5.74 4.36 15.10
C LYS A 144 6.02 3.24 16.10
N GLU A 145 5.17 3.03 17.09
CA GLU A 145 5.31 1.97 18.10
C GLU A 145 5.17 0.58 17.45
N TYR A 146 4.17 0.42 16.59
CA TYR A 146 4.01 -0.74 15.74
C TYR A 146 5.31 -1.04 14.97
N ALA A 147 5.83 -0.07 14.21
CA ALA A 147 7.05 -0.26 13.42
C ALA A 147 8.29 -0.58 14.27
N ALA A 148 8.39 -0.04 15.50
CA ALA A 148 9.51 -0.29 16.40
C ALA A 148 9.50 -1.71 17.02
N LEU A 149 8.31 -2.28 17.22
CA LEU A 149 8.14 -3.62 17.78
C LEU A 149 8.12 -4.73 16.72
N ARG A 150 7.97 -4.39 15.44
CA ARG A 150 8.07 -5.38 14.36
C ARG A 150 9.51 -5.87 14.21
N ARG A 151 9.64 -7.18 14.11
CA ARG A 151 10.88 -7.81 13.66
C ARG A 151 10.89 -7.86 12.13
N PRO A 152 11.96 -7.39 11.47
CA PRO A 152 12.12 -7.53 10.03
C PRO A 152 11.94 -8.97 9.56
N TRP A 153 11.12 -9.19 8.52
CA TRP A 153 10.84 -10.54 7.99
C TRP A 153 12.11 -11.30 7.60
N ILE A 154 13.15 -10.57 7.18
CA ILE A 154 14.40 -11.14 6.70
C ILE A 154 15.19 -11.85 7.81
N ILE A 155 15.04 -11.46 9.08
CA ILE A 155 15.80 -12.04 10.19
C ILE A 155 15.42 -13.51 10.43
N GLU A 156 14.14 -13.83 10.26
CA GLU A 156 13.59 -15.17 10.50
C GLU A 156 13.25 -15.88 9.17
N SER A 157 13.79 -15.37 8.05
CA SER A 157 13.47 -15.84 6.71
C SER A 157 14.11 -17.19 6.37
N ASN A 158 13.39 -18.00 5.61
CA ASN A 158 13.92 -19.19 4.95
C ASN A 158 14.05 -18.97 3.42
N ALA A 159 14.59 -19.95 2.70
CA ALA A 159 14.79 -19.85 1.25
C ALA A 159 13.50 -19.55 0.46
N ARG A 160 12.34 -20.02 0.92
CA ARG A 160 11.03 -19.74 0.31
C ARG A 160 10.65 -18.27 0.46
N ASP A 161 10.91 -17.68 1.63
CA ASP A 161 10.61 -16.27 1.88
C ASP A 161 11.48 -15.35 1.01
N ILE A 162 12.75 -15.70 0.84
CA ILE A 162 13.65 -14.99 -0.06
C ILE A 162 13.16 -15.06 -1.51
N VAL A 163 12.80 -16.25 -2.00
CA VAL A 163 12.23 -16.42 -3.35
C VAL A 163 10.93 -15.63 -3.50
N ARG A 164 10.07 -15.67 -2.48
CA ARG A 164 8.82 -14.92 -2.44
C ARG A 164 9.06 -13.41 -2.48
N PHE A 165 10.09 -12.90 -1.82
CA PHE A 165 10.46 -11.49 -1.89
C PHE A 165 10.86 -11.07 -3.30
N PHE A 166 11.77 -11.80 -3.94
CA PHE A 166 12.15 -11.51 -5.33
C PHE A 166 10.97 -11.60 -6.31
N HIS A 167 10.04 -12.51 -6.04
CA HIS A 167 8.82 -12.65 -6.84
C HIS A 167 7.86 -11.48 -6.67
N LEU A 168 7.47 -11.17 -5.43
CA LEU A 168 6.44 -10.18 -5.13
C LEU A 168 6.93 -8.74 -5.28
N TYR A 169 8.22 -8.49 -5.02
CA TYR A 169 8.83 -7.16 -5.04
C TYR A 169 9.66 -6.92 -6.31
N PHE A 170 9.41 -7.67 -7.39
CA PHE A 170 10.13 -7.49 -8.66
C PHE A 170 10.00 -6.07 -9.24
N SER A 171 8.90 -5.37 -8.92
CA SER A 171 8.70 -3.97 -9.29
C SER A 171 9.82 -3.08 -8.70
N VAL A 172 10.19 -3.28 -7.44
CA VAL A 172 11.30 -2.61 -6.75
C VAL A 172 12.65 -2.89 -7.45
N PHE A 173 12.87 -4.12 -7.89
CA PHE A 173 14.09 -4.44 -8.66
C PHE A 173 14.09 -3.82 -10.06
N SER A 174 12.92 -3.48 -10.61
CA SER A 174 12.82 -2.83 -11.91
C SER A 174 13.41 -1.41 -11.87
N ILE A 175 13.26 -0.67 -10.77
CA ILE A 175 13.91 0.65 -10.65
C ILE A 175 15.44 0.54 -10.57
N LEU A 176 16.00 -0.54 -10.01
CA LEU A 176 17.43 -0.78 -10.05
C LEU A 176 17.91 -0.99 -11.50
N LEU A 177 17.15 -1.75 -12.30
CA LEU A 177 17.47 -1.97 -13.72
C LEU A 177 17.39 -0.66 -14.51
N VAL A 178 16.41 0.20 -14.22
CA VAL A 178 16.34 1.58 -14.76
C VAL A 178 17.60 2.37 -14.40
N ALA A 179 18.08 2.26 -13.15
CA ALA A 179 19.32 2.92 -12.73
C ALA A 179 20.51 2.41 -13.58
N VAL A 180 20.67 1.10 -13.72
CA VAL A 180 21.75 0.49 -14.51
C VAL A 180 21.70 0.97 -15.97
N VAL A 181 20.54 0.96 -16.61
CA VAL A 181 20.38 1.45 -17.99
C VAL A 181 20.80 2.92 -18.10
N ASN A 182 20.33 3.78 -17.19
CA ASN A 182 20.63 5.20 -17.21
C ASN A 182 22.10 5.51 -16.89
N TRP A 183 22.77 4.68 -16.07
CA TRP A 183 24.21 4.77 -15.84
C TRP A 183 25.00 4.62 -17.14
N PHE A 184 24.73 3.56 -17.91
CA PHE A 184 25.41 3.32 -19.19
C PHE A 184 25.09 4.38 -20.25
N ASN A 185 23.87 4.93 -20.20
CA ASN A 185 23.46 6.05 -21.06
C ASN A 185 23.93 7.42 -20.58
N ARG A 186 24.72 7.49 -19.49
CA ARG A 186 25.24 8.72 -18.87
C ARG A 186 24.15 9.72 -18.46
N GLN A 187 22.96 9.21 -18.17
CA GLN A 187 21.81 9.98 -17.68
C GLN A 187 21.86 10.04 -16.15
N TYR A 188 22.80 10.81 -15.60
CA TYR A 188 23.16 10.74 -14.17
C TYR A 188 22.03 11.19 -13.21
N ALA A 189 21.18 12.13 -13.62
CA ALA A 189 20.02 12.53 -12.80
C ALA A 189 18.99 11.40 -12.67
N LYS A 190 18.65 10.75 -13.79
CA LYS A 190 17.77 9.56 -13.81
C LYS A 190 18.39 8.38 -13.06
N PHE A 191 19.71 8.17 -13.20
CA PHE A 191 20.45 7.19 -12.41
C PHE A 191 20.33 7.46 -10.91
N ALA A 192 20.63 8.70 -10.47
CA ALA A 192 20.57 9.06 -9.06
C ALA A 192 19.17 8.88 -8.48
N PHE A 193 18.13 9.33 -9.20
CA PHE A 193 16.73 9.11 -8.82
C PHE A 193 16.43 7.63 -8.62
N SER A 194 16.75 6.81 -9.62
CA SER A 194 16.40 5.41 -9.62
C SER A 194 17.17 4.62 -8.56
N PHE A 195 18.46 4.92 -8.38
CA PHE A 195 19.33 4.24 -7.41
C PHE A 195 18.98 4.60 -5.96
N ILE A 196 18.71 5.89 -5.67
CA ILE A 196 18.30 6.32 -4.32
C ILE A 196 16.90 5.76 -4.00
N THR A 197 15.97 5.79 -4.95
CA THR A 197 14.64 5.20 -4.77
C THR A 197 14.73 3.70 -4.46
N PHE A 198 15.54 2.96 -5.24
CA PHE A 198 15.81 1.54 -4.96
C PHE A 198 16.35 1.31 -3.55
N GLY A 199 17.35 2.09 -3.11
CA GLY A 199 17.95 1.91 -1.79
C GLY A 199 16.97 2.16 -0.64
N ILE A 200 16.13 3.20 -0.76
CA ILE A 200 15.11 3.53 0.23
C ILE A 200 14.03 2.45 0.29
N GLU A 201 13.51 2.04 -0.86
CA GLU A 201 12.48 1.01 -0.94
C GLU A 201 13.00 -0.35 -0.46
N LEU A 202 14.19 -0.74 -0.88
CA LEU A 202 14.82 -1.99 -0.44
C LEU A 202 15.00 -2.01 1.08
N PHE A 203 15.56 -0.93 1.65
CA PHE A 203 15.71 -0.81 3.10
C PHE A 203 14.34 -0.91 3.79
N PHE A 204 13.37 -0.14 3.33
CA PHE A 204 12.04 -0.12 3.94
C PHE A 204 11.36 -1.49 3.88
N TYR A 205 11.34 -2.16 2.73
CA TYR A 205 10.66 -3.45 2.58
C TYR A 205 11.39 -4.60 3.26
N MET A 206 12.72 -4.54 3.39
CA MET A 206 13.47 -5.52 4.18
C MET A 206 13.31 -5.32 5.68
N SER A 207 13.06 -4.10 6.15
CA SER A 207 12.89 -3.78 7.57
C SER A 207 11.47 -4.03 8.11
N ASN A 208 10.50 -4.33 7.25
CA ASN A 208 9.10 -4.53 7.63
C ASN A 208 8.68 -6.00 7.42
N ASP A 209 7.39 -6.22 7.22
CA ASP A 209 6.81 -7.52 6.87
C ASP A 209 6.76 -7.76 5.37
N LEU A 210 6.75 -9.04 5.00
CA LEU A 210 6.63 -9.50 3.63
C LEU A 210 5.16 -9.54 3.17
N PHE A 211 4.48 -8.40 3.27
CA PHE A 211 3.09 -8.25 2.84
C PHE A 211 2.97 -8.15 1.32
N VAL A 212 2.04 -8.91 0.74
CA VAL A 212 1.90 -9.09 -0.72
C VAL A 212 1.55 -7.80 -1.44
N GLN A 213 0.74 -6.94 -0.80
CA GLN A 213 0.22 -5.70 -1.37
C GLN A 213 1.23 -4.54 -1.39
N TYR A 214 2.26 -4.55 -0.54
CA TYR A 214 3.18 -3.42 -0.36
C TYR A 214 3.86 -2.92 -1.64
N PRO A 215 4.46 -3.77 -2.50
CA PRO A 215 5.15 -3.30 -3.69
C PRO A 215 4.22 -2.92 -4.85
N MET A 216 2.89 -2.96 -4.67
CA MET A 216 1.93 -2.53 -5.69
C MET A 216 2.15 -1.07 -6.10
N VAL A 217 2.47 -0.19 -5.15
CA VAL A 217 2.75 1.24 -5.44
C VAL A 217 4.01 1.44 -6.28
N CYS A 218 4.88 0.44 -6.35
CA CYS A 218 6.08 0.44 -7.18
C CYS A 218 5.81 -0.02 -8.62
N ALA A 219 4.57 -0.37 -9.00
CA ALA A 219 4.24 -0.89 -10.33
C ALA A 219 4.69 0.03 -11.49
N THR A 220 4.67 1.36 -11.28
CA THR A 220 5.16 2.36 -12.23
C THR A 220 6.61 2.14 -12.64
N GLN A 221 7.43 1.54 -11.79
CA GLN A 221 8.86 1.34 -12.04
C GLN A 221 9.10 0.32 -13.17
N VAL A 222 8.21 -0.66 -13.32
CA VAL A 222 8.22 -1.60 -14.46
C VAL A 222 7.96 -0.83 -15.76
N ILE A 223 7.05 0.15 -15.73
CA ILE A 223 6.75 1.02 -16.86
C ILE A 223 7.95 1.91 -17.23
N LEU A 224 8.65 2.45 -16.24
CA LEU A 224 9.89 3.20 -16.48
C LEU A 224 10.97 2.32 -17.13
N LEU A 225 11.07 1.06 -16.71
CA LEU A 225 12.00 0.11 -17.32
C LEU A 225 11.64 -0.18 -18.78
N CYS A 226 10.37 -0.46 -19.07
CA CYS A 226 9.89 -0.64 -20.44
C CYS A 226 10.18 0.59 -21.32
N TYR A 227 9.98 1.80 -20.78
CA TYR A 227 10.29 3.06 -21.47
C TYR A 227 11.76 3.19 -21.83
N GLU A 228 12.68 2.91 -20.91
CA GLU A 228 14.11 2.96 -21.21
C GLU A 228 14.56 1.89 -22.21
N ILE A 229 13.99 0.68 -22.14
CA ILE A 229 14.26 -0.39 -23.11
C ILE A 229 13.75 0.01 -24.51
N GLU A 230 12.56 0.59 -24.60
CA GLU A 230 12.01 1.09 -25.87
C GLU A 230 12.92 2.17 -26.47
N LYS A 231 13.37 3.13 -25.66
CA LYS A 231 14.27 4.20 -26.09
C LYS A 231 15.59 3.65 -26.64
N LEU A 232 16.17 2.66 -25.96
CA LEU A 232 17.37 1.96 -26.42
C LEU A 232 17.15 1.24 -27.76
N TYR A 233 15.98 0.60 -27.93
CA TYR A 233 15.63 -0.12 -29.15
C TYR A 233 15.49 0.84 -30.33
N ARG A 234 14.74 1.94 -30.16
CA ARG A 234 14.53 2.96 -31.19
C ARG A 234 15.84 3.62 -31.64
N ASN A 235 16.75 3.86 -30.70
CA ASN A 235 18.05 4.45 -31.01
C ASN A 235 19.03 3.45 -31.66
N LYS A 236 18.58 2.24 -32.00
CA LYS A 236 19.37 1.13 -32.58
C LYS A 236 20.61 0.73 -31.75
N ILE A 237 20.68 1.16 -30.49
CA ILE A 237 21.76 0.83 -29.56
C ILE A 237 21.78 -0.68 -29.28
N LEU A 238 20.61 -1.33 -29.36
CA LEU A 238 20.42 -2.77 -29.17
C LEU A 238 20.88 -3.65 -30.35
N ILE A 239 21.00 -3.12 -31.56
CA ILE A 239 21.17 -3.93 -32.79
C ILE A 239 22.66 -4.00 -33.23
N GLY A 240 23.53 -3.14 -32.71
CA GLY A 240 24.96 -3.14 -33.00
C GLY A 240 25.79 -3.95 -32.00
N ALA A 241 25.87 -5.28 -32.16
CA ALA A 241 26.84 -6.28 -31.63
C ALA A 241 27.42 -6.19 -30.18
N LYS A 242 27.12 -5.16 -29.40
CA LYS A 242 27.36 -5.07 -27.96
C LYS A 242 26.00 -5.02 -27.30
N ILE A 243 25.30 -6.15 -27.28
CA ILE A 243 24.23 -6.34 -26.31
C ILE A 243 24.92 -6.13 -24.95
N ASN A 244 24.68 -4.97 -24.34
CA ASN A 244 25.08 -4.72 -22.96
C ASN A 244 24.36 -5.79 -22.15
N VAL A 245 25.09 -6.82 -21.73
CA VAL A 245 24.68 -7.90 -20.82
C VAL A 245 23.63 -7.45 -19.78
N PRO A 246 23.72 -6.26 -19.15
CA PRO A 246 22.65 -5.76 -18.25
C PRO A 246 21.27 -5.54 -18.88
N ILE A 247 21.15 -5.14 -20.16
CA ILE A 247 19.86 -5.00 -20.86
C ILE A 247 19.24 -6.38 -21.12
N PHE A 248 20.07 -7.36 -21.50
CA PHE A 248 19.63 -8.75 -21.66
C PHE A 248 19.19 -9.34 -20.32
N ILE A 249 19.92 -9.08 -19.24
CA ILE A 249 19.54 -9.47 -17.88
C ILE A 249 18.21 -8.80 -17.49
N ALA A 250 18.01 -7.50 -17.75
CA ALA A 250 16.77 -6.80 -17.43
C ALA A 250 15.54 -7.40 -18.15
N ILE A 251 15.71 -7.74 -19.44
CA ILE A 251 14.67 -8.41 -20.23
C ILE A 251 14.41 -9.84 -19.68
N CYS A 252 15.47 -10.60 -19.38
CA CYS A 252 15.34 -11.93 -18.78
C CYS A 252 14.68 -11.89 -17.39
N THR A 253 14.95 -10.87 -16.57
CA THR A 253 14.30 -10.66 -15.27
C THR A 253 12.83 -10.31 -15.45
N LEU A 254 12.49 -9.40 -16.37
CA LEU A 254 11.10 -9.09 -16.71
C LEU A 254 10.34 -10.33 -17.19
N LEU A 255 10.94 -11.12 -18.09
CA LEU A 255 10.37 -12.37 -18.59
C LEU A 255 10.26 -13.46 -17.52
N PHE A 256 11.21 -13.54 -16.58
CA PHE A 256 11.15 -14.46 -15.46
C PHE A 256 10.05 -14.07 -14.45
N SER A 257 9.93 -12.79 -14.12
CA SER A 257 8.87 -12.27 -13.24
C SER A 257 7.48 -12.43 -13.87
N VAL A 258 7.33 -12.14 -15.16
CA VAL A 258 6.08 -12.38 -15.91
C VAL A 258 5.79 -13.88 -16.02
N GLY A 259 6.81 -14.71 -16.29
CA GLY A 259 6.66 -16.17 -16.38
C GLY A 259 6.29 -16.82 -15.04
N SER A 260 6.83 -16.31 -13.93
CA SER A 260 6.47 -16.75 -12.59
C SER A 260 5.05 -16.31 -12.20
N PHE A 261 4.64 -15.09 -12.58
CA PHE A 261 3.25 -14.66 -12.47
C PHE A 261 2.30 -15.53 -13.30
N CYS A 262 2.61 -15.81 -14.56
CA CYS A 262 1.81 -16.71 -15.39
C CYS A 262 1.66 -18.10 -14.75
N LYS A 263 2.67 -18.59 -14.04
CA LYS A 263 2.59 -19.85 -13.31
C LYS A 263 1.67 -19.75 -12.08
N THR A 264 1.80 -18.71 -11.26
CA THR A 264 1.03 -18.59 -10.00
C THR A 264 -0.40 -18.10 -10.22
N ALA A 265 -0.59 -17.09 -11.08
CA ALA A 265 -1.89 -16.47 -11.31
C ALA A 265 -2.79 -17.24 -12.29
N ILE A 266 -2.24 -17.89 -13.32
CA ILE A 266 -3.06 -18.57 -14.35
C ILE A 266 -3.35 -20.04 -13.99
N LEU A 267 -2.47 -20.73 -13.26
CA LEU A 267 -2.69 -22.14 -12.93
C LEU A 267 -3.31 -22.34 -11.54
N ASP A 268 -2.81 -21.68 -10.50
CA ASP A 268 -3.29 -21.94 -9.15
C ASP A 268 -4.49 -21.03 -8.80
N ASP A 269 -4.36 -19.72 -9.03
CA ASP A 269 -5.40 -18.75 -8.66
C ASP A 269 -6.56 -18.68 -9.66
N PHE A 270 -6.33 -18.77 -10.97
CA PHE A 270 -7.42 -18.74 -11.95
C PHE A 270 -8.32 -19.97 -11.86
N ILE A 271 -7.75 -21.16 -11.60
CA ILE A 271 -8.54 -22.38 -11.37
C ILE A 271 -9.32 -22.25 -10.06
N ALA A 272 -8.69 -21.76 -8.99
CA ALA A 272 -9.36 -21.50 -7.72
C ALA A 272 -10.48 -20.44 -7.87
N HIS A 273 -10.24 -19.35 -8.62
CA HIS A 273 -11.22 -18.30 -8.86
C HIS A 273 -12.37 -18.75 -9.75
N ILE A 274 -12.14 -19.55 -10.80
CA ILE A 274 -13.22 -20.18 -11.57
C ILE A 274 -14.04 -21.10 -10.68
N PHE A 275 -13.38 -21.86 -9.80
CA PHE A 275 -14.05 -22.77 -8.89
C PHE A 275 -14.89 -22.03 -7.84
N VAL A 276 -14.37 -20.93 -7.28
CA VAL A 276 -15.07 -20.05 -6.33
C VAL A 276 -16.22 -19.32 -7.02
N TYR A 277 -16.01 -18.76 -8.21
CA TYR A 277 -17.04 -18.07 -8.98
C TYR A 277 -18.16 -19.04 -9.43
N GLY A 278 -17.81 -20.26 -9.84
CA GLY A 278 -18.77 -21.32 -10.17
C GLY A 278 -19.57 -21.81 -8.96
N ASN A 279 -19.09 -21.56 -7.74
CA ASN A 279 -19.72 -21.93 -6.48
C ASN A 279 -19.98 -20.69 -5.58
N TYR A 280 -20.27 -19.55 -6.20
CA TYR A 280 -20.35 -18.25 -5.52
C TYR A 280 -21.26 -18.25 -4.29
N SER A 281 -22.41 -18.93 -4.35
CA SER A 281 -23.36 -19.03 -3.23
C SER A 281 -22.86 -19.85 -2.03
N TYR A 282 -21.83 -20.68 -2.20
CA TYR A 282 -21.25 -21.51 -1.14
C TYR A 282 -20.00 -20.87 -0.53
N TYR A 283 -19.23 -20.10 -1.33
CA TYR A 283 -17.99 -19.47 -0.89
C TYR A 283 -18.14 -18.00 -0.47
N CYS A 284 -19.23 -17.33 -0.85
CA CYS A 284 -19.42 -15.90 -0.57
C CYS A 284 -20.56 -15.59 0.41
N THR A 285 -21.26 -16.59 0.95
CA THR A 285 -22.05 -16.40 2.17
C THR A 285 -21.10 -16.57 3.35
N GLU A 286 -20.61 -15.46 3.88
CA GLU A 286 -19.80 -15.52 5.09
C GLU A 286 -20.66 -16.09 6.23
N PRO A 287 -20.20 -17.10 7.00
CA PRO A 287 -21.05 -17.75 8.01
C PRO A 287 -21.58 -16.79 9.08
N TRP A 288 -20.88 -15.67 9.30
CA TRP A 288 -21.33 -14.62 10.21
C TRP A 288 -22.54 -13.82 9.70
N GLU A 289 -22.85 -13.83 8.40
CA GLU A 289 -23.96 -13.03 7.86
C GLU A 289 -25.31 -13.46 8.43
N GLU A 290 -25.54 -14.78 8.52
CA GLU A 290 -26.75 -15.35 9.10
C GLU A 290 -26.89 -14.95 10.56
N LEU A 291 -25.77 -14.93 11.30
CA LEU A 291 -25.76 -14.50 12.70
C LEU A 291 -26.16 -13.04 12.84
N VAL A 292 -25.57 -12.14 12.04
CA VAL A 292 -25.91 -10.71 12.10
C VAL A 292 -27.36 -10.44 11.73
N ASP A 293 -27.94 -11.22 10.81
CA ASP A 293 -29.34 -11.08 10.42
C ASP A 293 -30.33 -11.61 11.50
N MET A 294 -29.85 -12.30 12.54
CA MET A 294 -30.66 -12.65 13.71
C MET A 294 -30.85 -11.47 14.68
N ILE A 295 -30.07 -10.39 14.54
CA ILE A 295 -30.20 -9.21 15.40
C ILE A 295 -31.56 -8.54 15.11
N PRO A 296 -32.47 -8.43 16.09
CA PRO A 296 -33.84 -7.95 15.85
C PRO A 296 -33.91 -6.50 15.37
N ASP A 297 -33.08 -5.63 15.93
CA ASP A 297 -32.96 -4.22 15.53
C ASP A 297 -31.49 -3.86 15.32
N LYS A 298 -31.11 -3.59 14.06
CA LYS A 298 -29.73 -3.25 13.66
C LYS A 298 -29.22 -1.93 14.24
N LYS A 299 -30.09 -1.14 14.91
CA LYS A 299 -29.69 0.04 15.68
C LYS A 299 -29.23 -0.28 17.10
N GLU A 300 -29.44 -1.52 17.56
CA GLU A 300 -28.95 -1.93 18.87
C GLU A 300 -27.41 -1.87 18.91
N PRO A 301 -26.81 -1.49 20.05
CA PRO A 301 -25.36 -1.37 20.15
C PRO A 301 -24.64 -2.67 19.78
N PHE A 302 -23.83 -2.61 18.73
CA PHE A 302 -23.15 -3.77 18.15
C PHE A 302 -21.64 -3.52 18.05
N VAL A 303 -20.86 -4.60 18.19
CA VAL A 303 -19.43 -4.59 17.86
C VAL A 303 -18.99 -5.99 17.41
N THR A 304 -17.96 -6.06 16.58
CA THR A 304 -17.23 -7.28 16.27
C THR A 304 -15.99 -7.39 17.14
N TYR A 305 -15.58 -8.59 17.57
CA TYR A 305 -14.34 -8.82 18.29
C TYR A 305 -13.59 -10.03 17.72
N GLY A 306 -12.34 -9.86 17.29
CA GLY A 306 -11.52 -10.98 16.81
C GLY A 306 -10.71 -10.64 15.57
N SER A 307 -10.70 -11.58 14.61
CA SER A 307 -9.87 -11.54 13.40
C SER A 307 -10.22 -10.44 12.40
N ASN A 308 -9.43 -10.40 11.32
CA ASN A 308 -9.61 -9.49 10.20
C ASN A 308 -10.90 -9.77 9.39
N ASP A 309 -11.44 -10.99 9.50
CA ASP A 309 -12.57 -11.49 8.69
C ASP A 309 -13.89 -10.80 9.06
N LEU A 310 -13.96 -10.19 10.25
CA LEU A 310 -15.12 -9.47 10.74
C LEU A 310 -15.19 -8.00 10.29
N LYS A 311 -14.14 -7.47 9.64
CA LYS A 311 -14.12 -6.08 9.15
C LYS A 311 -15.26 -5.70 8.22
N PRO A 312 -15.65 -6.55 7.24
CA PRO A 312 -16.67 -6.18 6.26
C PRO A 312 -18.06 -5.98 6.86
N VAL A 313 -18.34 -6.54 8.05
CA VAL A 313 -19.66 -6.56 8.70
C VAL A 313 -20.32 -5.18 8.72
N TYR A 314 -19.58 -4.16 9.16
CA TYR A 314 -20.11 -2.80 9.30
C TYR A 314 -20.54 -2.18 7.97
N VAL A 315 -19.76 -2.41 6.91
CA VAL A 315 -20.04 -1.86 5.57
C VAL A 315 -21.13 -2.67 4.87
N LEU A 316 -21.07 -4.00 4.96
CA LEU A 316 -22.00 -4.89 4.26
C LEU A 316 -23.40 -4.91 4.90
N LYS A 317 -23.50 -4.71 6.21
CA LYS A 317 -24.78 -4.75 6.95
C LYS A 317 -25.27 -3.36 7.37
N ASP A 318 -24.55 -2.29 7.01
CA ASP A 318 -24.87 -0.89 7.34
C ASP A 318 -25.06 -0.69 8.86
N ILE A 319 -24.06 -1.12 9.64
CA ILE A 319 -24.07 -1.08 11.11
C ILE A 319 -22.94 -0.17 11.58
N ASP A 320 -23.24 0.75 12.49
CA ASP A 320 -22.24 1.57 13.17
C ASP A 320 -21.69 0.85 14.42
N PRO A 321 -20.36 0.78 14.61
CA PRO A 321 -19.78 0.19 15.81
C PRO A 321 -20.07 1.04 17.06
N CYS A 322 -20.40 0.39 18.17
CA CYS A 322 -20.67 1.09 19.43
C CYS A 322 -19.40 1.43 20.25
N TYR A 323 -18.24 0.88 19.89
CA TYR A 323 -16.96 1.11 20.56
C TYR A 323 -15.90 1.70 19.62
N LYS A 324 -14.88 2.35 20.21
CA LYS A 324 -13.72 2.90 19.50
C LYS A 324 -12.86 1.79 18.88
N TYR A 325 -12.60 0.70 19.61
CA TYR A 325 -11.85 -0.45 19.09
C TYR A 325 -12.83 -1.50 18.60
N PHE A 326 -13.23 -1.37 17.35
CA PHE A 326 -14.30 -2.17 16.77
C PHE A 326 -13.82 -3.23 15.76
N SER A 327 -12.52 -3.31 15.52
CA SER A 327 -11.94 -4.27 14.58
C SER A 327 -10.56 -4.71 15.05
N ILE A 328 -10.17 -5.97 14.76
CA ILE A 328 -8.82 -6.53 14.96
C ILE A 328 -8.22 -6.20 16.33
N GLN A 329 -9.04 -6.23 17.37
CA GLN A 329 -8.69 -5.86 18.74
C GLN A 329 -7.48 -6.64 19.28
N PRO A 330 -7.39 -7.97 19.08
CA PRO A 330 -6.21 -8.72 19.51
C PRO A 330 -4.93 -8.14 18.91
N TRP A 331 -4.93 -7.80 17.61
CA TRP A 331 -3.79 -7.19 16.94
C TRP A 331 -3.45 -5.81 17.50
N HIS A 332 -4.44 -4.96 17.74
CA HIS A 332 -4.20 -3.63 18.33
C HIS A 332 -3.59 -3.70 19.73
N SER A 333 -4.07 -4.64 20.54
CA SER A 333 -3.61 -4.83 21.92
C SER A 333 -2.17 -5.36 22.04
N MET A 334 -1.62 -5.98 20.99
CA MET A 334 -0.27 -6.54 21.00
C MET A 334 0.84 -5.49 21.07
N TYR A 335 0.58 -4.27 20.61
CA TYR A 335 1.60 -3.24 20.43
C TYR A 335 1.53 -2.12 21.45
N ASP A 336 0.42 -2.01 22.20
CA ASP A 336 0.24 -0.99 23.22
C ASP A 336 -0.65 -1.53 24.36
N ALA A 337 -0.08 -1.56 25.57
CA ALA A 337 -0.76 -2.04 26.78
C ALA A 337 -1.94 -1.12 27.18
N SER A 338 -1.87 0.19 26.89
CA SER A 338 -2.97 1.11 27.17
C SER A 338 -4.19 0.80 26.30
N ILE A 339 -3.97 0.43 25.04
CA ILE A 339 -5.03 -0.03 24.14
C ILE A 339 -5.65 -1.32 24.64
N ALA A 340 -4.84 -2.27 25.14
CA ALA A 340 -5.34 -3.50 25.73
C ALA A 340 -6.29 -3.23 26.92
N GLU A 341 -5.92 -2.30 27.82
CA GLU A 341 -6.76 -1.90 28.95
C GLU A 341 -8.03 -1.17 28.50
N GLU A 342 -7.95 -0.29 27.50
CA GLU A 342 -9.13 0.38 26.95
C GLU A 342 -10.12 -0.61 26.31
N ILE A 343 -9.63 -1.59 25.54
CA ILE A 343 -10.45 -2.67 24.97
C ILE A 343 -11.12 -3.48 26.08
N ARG A 344 -10.36 -3.86 27.11
CA ARG A 344 -10.88 -4.59 28.27
C ARG A 344 -11.99 -3.80 28.97
N ALA A 345 -11.77 -2.50 29.22
CA ALA A 345 -12.75 -1.63 29.84
C ALA A 345 -14.03 -1.48 28.98
N GLN A 346 -13.89 -1.40 27.66
CA GLN A 346 -15.04 -1.39 26.74
C GLN A 346 -15.87 -2.66 26.87
N MET A 347 -15.25 -3.84 26.83
CA MET A 347 -15.98 -5.12 26.94
C MET A 347 -16.68 -5.28 28.30
N LEU A 348 -16.13 -4.71 29.38
CA LEU A 348 -16.73 -4.71 30.71
C LEU A 348 -17.86 -3.68 30.90
N SER A 349 -17.98 -2.70 30.00
CA SER A 349 -18.98 -1.63 30.13
C SER A 349 -20.41 -2.05 29.80
N ASN A 350 -20.60 -3.22 29.19
CA ASN A 350 -21.89 -3.73 28.71
C ASN A 350 -22.64 -2.77 27.76
N LYS A 351 -21.93 -1.83 27.11
CA LYS A 351 -22.56 -0.92 26.15
C LYS A 351 -23.01 -1.66 24.88
N ALA A 352 -22.22 -2.62 24.40
CA ALA A 352 -22.61 -3.51 23.32
C ALA A 352 -23.69 -4.46 23.81
N LYS A 353 -24.85 -4.45 23.16
CA LYS A 353 -25.85 -5.49 23.37
C LYS A 353 -25.45 -6.77 22.64
N TRP A 354 -24.89 -6.61 21.44
CA TRP A 354 -24.51 -7.70 20.55
C TRP A 354 -23.02 -7.67 20.26
N ILE A 355 -22.36 -8.83 20.40
CA ILE A 355 -20.97 -9.00 19.98
C ILE A 355 -20.86 -10.17 19.01
N LEU A 356 -20.37 -9.90 17.80
CA LEU A 356 -19.98 -10.94 16.85
C LEU A 356 -18.50 -11.24 17.01
N CYS A 357 -18.11 -12.50 17.18
CA CYS A 357 -16.71 -12.88 17.37
C CYS A 357 -16.35 -14.20 16.71
N ASP A 358 -15.05 -14.39 16.43
CA ASP A 358 -14.48 -15.72 16.13
C ASP A 358 -14.32 -16.56 17.42
N GLU A 359 -13.89 -17.81 17.29
CA GLU A 359 -13.73 -18.73 18.44
C GLU A 359 -12.81 -18.16 19.54
N VAL A 360 -11.69 -17.53 19.16
CA VAL A 360 -10.73 -16.94 20.10
C VAL A 360 -11.35 -15.75 20.82
N GLY A 361 -12.08 -14.91 20.07
CA GLY A 361 -12.80 -13.77 20.56
C GLY A 361 -13.90 -14.15 21.55
N ARG A 362 -14.69 -15.18 21.22
CA ARG A 362 -15.71 -15.75 22.10
C ARG A 362 -15.12 -16.13 23.45
N ASP A 363 -14.08 -16.95 23.44
CA ASP A 363 -13.46 -17.45 24.66
C ASP A 363 -12.87 -16.31 25.50
N THR A 364 -12.30 -15.31 24.84
CA THR A 364 -11.78 -14.09 25.47
C THR A 364 -12.90 -13.27 26.14
N ILE A 365 -14.01 -13.05 25.46
CA ILE A 365 -15.11 -12.24 26.00
C ILE A 365 -15.82 -12.96 27.13
N LEU A 366 -16.13 -14.25 26.98
CA LEU A 366 -16.84 -15.02 28.00
C LEU A 366 -16.00 -15.24 29.26
N SER A 367 -14.68 -15.33 29.14
CA SER A 367 -13.77 -15.36 30.30
C SER A 367 -13.64 -14.00 30.98
N LEU A 368 -13.83 -12.90 30.24
CA LEU A 368 -13.74 -11.55 30.76
C LEU A 368 -15.04 -11.07 31.42
N ASN A 369 -16.20 -11.39 30.85
CA ASN A 369 -17.48 -10.80 31.23
C ASN A 369 -18.64 -11.82 31.18
N THR A 370 -19.15 -12.18 32.35
CA THR A 370 -20.22 -13.19 32.54
C THR A 370 -21.63 -12.69 32.19
N ASN A 371 -21.78 -11.42 31.83
CA ASN A 371 -23.04 -10.85 31.37
C ASN A 371 -23.36 -11.23 29.92
N TYR A 372 -22.37 -11.66 29.14
CA TYR A 372 -22.61 -12.16 27.80
C TYR A 372 -22.86 -13.67 27.81
N TYR A 373 -23.69 -14.12 26.88
CA TYR A 373 -23.92 -15.53 26.60
C TYR A 373 -23.98 -15.77 25.10
N ILE A 374 -23.75 -17.01 24.68
CA ILE A 374 -23.83 -17.39 23.27
C ILE A 374 -25.29 -17.43 22.87
N TYR A 375 -25.69 -16.54 21.97
CA TYR A 375 -27.04 -16.51 21.39
C TYR A 375 -27.15 -17.48 20.21
N ALA A 376 -26.16 -17.46 19.30
CA ALA A 376 -26.09 -18.35 18.14
C ALA A 376 -24.64 -18.55 17.69
N GLU A 377 -24.39 -19.66 16.97
CA GLU A 377 -23.08 -19.97 16.37
C GLU A 377 -23.25 -20.47 14.94
N ASN A 378 -22.32 -20.11 14.06
CA ASN A 378 -22.27 -20.58 12.68
C ASN A 378 -20.85 -20.51 12.13
N GLY A 379 -20.37 -21.61 11.54
CA GLY A 379 -19.10 -21.65 10.79
C GLY A 379 -17.87 -21.08 11.50
N GLY A 380 -17.72 -21.31 12.81
CA GLY A 380 -16.59 -20.81 13.61
C GLY A 380 -16.76 -19.38 14.15
N PHE A 381 -17.92 -18.78 13.95
CA PHE A 381 -18.30 -17.50 14.53
C PHE A 381 -19.43 -17.67 15.55
N SER A 382 -19.47 -16.76 16.52
CA SER A 382 -20.48 -16.72 17.58
C SER A 382 -21.06 -15.32 17.68
N LEU A 383 -22.38 -15.25 17.81
CA LEU A 383 -23.10 -14.05 18.22
C LEU A 383 -23.38 -14.14 19.71
N LEU A 384 -22.86 -13.18 20.45
CA LEU A 384 -23.07 -13.05 21.89
C LEU A 384 -24.10 -11.96 22.16
N GLU A 385 -24.96 -12.20 23.14
CA GLU A 385 -25.92 -11.20 23.63
C GLU A 385 -25.62 -10.87 25.10
N CYS A 386 -25.73 -9.59 25.45
CA CYS A 386 -25.69 -9.14 26.83
C CYS A 386 -27.05 -9.40 27.50
N LYS A 387 -27.02 -9.99 28.71
CA LYS A 387 -28.18 -10.19 29.57
C LYS A 387 -28.87 -8.90 30.00
#